data_AF-A0A382X0I1-F1
#
_entry.id   AF-A0A382X0I1-F1
#
_cell.length_a   1.000
_cell.length_b   1.000
_cell.length_c   1.000
_cell.angle_alpha   90.00
_cell.angle_beta   90.00
_cell.angle_gamma   90.00
#
_symmetry.space_group_name_H-M   'P 1'
#
loop_
_entity.id
_entity.type
_entity.pdbx_description
1 polymer ?
#
loop_
_entity_poly.entity_id
_entity_poly.type
_entity_poly.pdbx_seq_one_letter_code
_entity_poly.pdbx_strand_id
1 'polypeptide(L)'
;FKDALKIKYTNQRSNLNTLNREPEDIVQLIRVGSPLLTNIHREYRWDDRGTSFATWRQDKSFSGPEWMGFKLCYLVSSDTVLQVPEEEQDFTTEEETAFLSRLNSYLMAWTEVIYLDDQLNVVEDPTNLPLLSKPYNTSGGDYLDKNLGNKREALFKFIDKDLFKERCYSIREESERWLREQPNFINKINNFSRNGKIDISKRIKRLRQRQKNASRKIKLELEREIYMNNLIIEVIEKPGIRLDSIGVIILSSQGIQEFIES
;
A
#
# COMPACT_ATOMS: atom_id res chain seq x y z
N PHE A 1 36.15 -3.57 1.46
CA PHE A 1 35.08 -2.93 2.27
C PHE A 1 35.56 -1.62 2.89
N LYS A 2 36.12 -0.69 2.10
CA LYS A 2 36.70 0.57 2.59
C LYS A 2 36.47 1.76 1.65
N ASP A 3 35.42 1.71 0.84
CA ASP A 3 34.92 2.89 0.14
C ASP A 3 33.58 3.27 0.76
N ALA A 4 33.67 4.16 1.73
CA ALA A 4 32.55 4.79 2.38
C ALA A 4 31.68 5.50 1.33
N LEU A 5 30.39 5.22 1.39
CA LEU A 5 29.29 5.88 0.71
C LEU A 5 29.42 7.41 0.81
N LYS A 6 30.12 8.03 -0.14
CA LYS A 6 30.06 9.46 -0.40
C LYS A 6 28.79 9.76 -1.19
N ILE A 7 27.64 9.57 -0.55
CA ILE A 7 26.39 10.10 -1.08
C ILE A 7 26.30 11.56 -0.61
N LYS A 8 26.56 12.49 -1.52
CA LYS A 8 26.32 13.92 -1.30
C LYS A 8 24.81 14.15 -1.34
N TYR A 9 24.12 13.96 -0.20
CA TYR A 9 22.70 14.26 -0.08
C TYR A 9 22.48 15.78 -0.05
N THR A 10 22.13 16.37 -1.19
CA THR A 10 21.75 17.79 -1.28
C THR A 10 20.25 17.95 -1.12
N ASN A 11 19.76 17.86 0.12
CA ASN A 11 18.55 18.56 0.63
C ASN A 11 18.20 18.17 2.08
N GLN A 12 19.20 17.86 2.90
CA GLN A 12 18.99 17.70 4.32
C GLN A 12 19.69 18.81 5.08
N ARG A 13 18.96 19.47 5.98
CA ARG A 13 19.52 20.16 7.15
C ARG A 13 20.36 19.23 8.05
N SER A 14 20.67 18.00 7.63
CA SER A 14 21.65 17.12 8.28
C SER A 14 23.10 17.53 7.97
N ASN A 15 23.36 18.22 6.86
CA ASN A 15 24.73 18.63 6.50
C ASN A 15 25.25 19.88 7.26
N LEU A 16 24.41 20.52 8.08
CA LEU A 16 24.87 21.60 8.96
C LEU A 16 25.50 21.08 10.27
N ASN A 17 25.30 19.81 10.61
CA ASN A 17 25.81 19.22 11.86
C ASN A 17 27.03 18.31 11.68
N THR A 18 27.46 18.04 10.44
CA THR A 18 28.57 17.12 10.13
C THR A 18 29.93 17.77 9.96
N LEU A 19 30.01 19.10 9.81
CA LEU A 19 31.28 19.78 9.55
C LEU A 19 32.04 20.20 10.83
N ASN A 20 31.46 20.09 12.02
CA ASN A 20 32.03 20.63 13.27
C ASN A 20 31.85 19.73 14.52
N ARG A 21 31.57 18.43 14.39
CA ARG A 21 31.39 17.53 15.56
C ARG A 21 32.29 16.31 15.50
N GLU A 22 32.87 15.98 16.64
CA GLU A 22 33.56 14.71 16.85
C GLU A 22 32.60 13.53 16.57
N PRO A 23 33.09 12.40 16.01
CA PRO A 23 32.25 11.28 15.57
C PRO A 23 31.33 10.69 16.66
N GLU A 24 31.69 10.89 17.93
CA GLU A 24 30.99 10.38 19.10
C GLU A 24 29.70 11.16 19.45
N ASP A 25 29.49 12.34 18.84
CA ASP A 25 28.35 13.24 19.10
C ASP A 25 27.33 13.31 17.93
N ILE A 26 27.39 12.37 16.98
CA ILE A 26 26.45 12.35 15.83
C ILE A 26 25.10 11.80 16.28
N VAL A 27 24.25 12.68 16.82
CA VAL A 27 22.83 12.38 17.07
C VAL A 27 22.05 12.53 15.76
N GLN A 28 21.61 11.41 15.19
CA GLN A 28 20.70 11.43 14.04
C GLN A 28 19.25 11.58 14.51
N LEU A 29 18.58 12.65 14.07
CA LEU A 29 17.14 12.80 14.27
C LEU A 29 16.39 11.77 13.41
N ILE A 30 15.78 10.78 14.08
CA ILE A 30 14.88 9.81 13.43
C ILE A 30 13.57 10.53 13.12
N ARG A 31 13.23 10.60 11.83
CA ARG A 31 11.97 11.18 11.33
C ARG A 31 11.53 10.43 10.08
N VAL A 32 10.26 10.56 9.71
CA VAL A 32 9.73 10.04 8.44
C VAL A 32 10.59 10.59 7.29
N GLY A 33 11.04 9.70 6.41
CA GLY A 33 12.01 10.01 5.34
C GLY A 33 13.49 9.99 5.75
N SER A 34 13.82 9.59 6.99
CA SER A 34 15.21 9.31 7.37
C SER A 34 15.69 7.99 6.74
N PRO A 35 16.98 7.87 6.37
CA PRO A 35 17.52 6.66 5.74
C PRO A 35 17.26 5.38 6.54
N LEU A 36 17.29 5.44 7.88
CA LEU A 36 16.99 4.29 8.74
C LEU A 36 15.56 3.80 8.54
N LEU A 37 14.56 4.68 8.67
CA LEU A 37 13.16 4.28 8.51
C LEU A 37 12.86 3.86 7.06
N THR A 38 13.46 4.53 6.07
CA THR A 38 13.32 4.14 4.66
C THR A 38 13.85 2.73 4.40
N ASN A 39 15.03 2.39 4.94
CA ASN A 39 15.61 1.05 4.79
C ASN A 39 14.79 0.00 5.55
N ILE A 40 14.43 0.24 6.81
CA ILE A 40 13.58 -0.67 7.59
C ILE A 40 12.28 -0.97 6.83
N HIS A 41 11.61 0.07 6.33
CA HIS A 41 10.38 -0.08 5.57
C HIS A 41 10.58 -0.85 4.26
N ARG A 42 11.72 -0.69 3.58
CA ARG A 42 12.05 -1.50 2.39
C ARG A 42 12.25 -2.98 2.75
N GLU A 43 12.95 -3.28 3.84
CA GLU A 43 13.12 -4.66 4.31
C GLU A 43 11.77 -5.29 4.68
N TYR A 44 10.90 -4.54 5.39
CA TYR A 44 9.54 -5.00 5.69
C TYR A 44 8.68 -5.25 4.45
N ARG A 45 8.90 -4.50 3.36
CA ARG A 45 8.21 -4.74 2.08
C ARG A 45 8.76 -5.93 1.30
N TRP A 46 10.00 -6.35 1.59
CA TRP A 46 10.61 -7.51 0.94
C TRP A 46 10.17 -8.82 1.61
N ASP A 47 9.81 -8.78 2.88
CA ASP A 47 9.23 -9.92 3.60
C ASP A 47 7.76 -10.15 3.16
N ASP A 48 7.45 -11.35 2.69
CA ASP A 48 6.11 -11.76 2.25
C ASP A 48 5.28 -12.40 3.37
N ARG A 49 5.83 -12.52 4.59
CA ARG A 49 5.12 -13.10 5.73
C ARG A 49 3.86 -12.29 6.07
N GLY A 50 2.73 -12.99 6.12
CA GLY A 50 1.43 -12.39 6.41
C GLY A 50 0.73 -11.76 5.20
N THR A 51 1.34 -11.80 4.00
CA THR A 51 0.69 -11.31 2.77
C THR A 51 -0.35 -12.30 2.24
N SER A 52 -0.21 -13.59 2.54
CA SER A 52 -1.19 -14.61 2.18
C SER A 52 -1.56 -15.49 3.37
N PHE A 53 -2.85 -15.81 3.51
CA PHE A 53 -3.33 -16.72 4.56
C PHE A 53 -4.54 -17.52 4.11
N ALA A 54 -4.77 -18.63 4.80
CA ALA A 54 -5.94 -19.47 4.63
C ALA A 54 -6.37 -19.96 6.01
N THR A 55 -7.64 -19.75 6.34
CA THR A 55 -8.17 -19.95 7.70
C THR A 55 -9.45 -20.76 7.65
N TRP A 56 -9.51 -21.80 8.47
CA TRP A 56 -10.76 -22.46 8.85
C TRP A 56 -11.28 -21.80 10.12
N ARG A 57 -12.42 -21.14 10.03
CA ARG A 57 -13.11 -20.49 11.15
C ARG A 57 -14.29 -21.35 11.56
N GLN A 58 -14.11 -22.06 12.66
CA GLN A 58 -15.19 -22.77 13.32
C GLN A 58 -15.92 -21.79 14.25
N ASP A 59 -17.16 -21.42 13.94
CA ASP A 59 -17.93 -20.46 14.72
C ASP A 59 -19.30 -21.06 15.09
N LYS A 60 -19.63 -21.05 16.38
CA LYS A 60 -20.90 -21.64 16.88
C LYS A 60 -22.14 -20.88 16.39
N SER A 61 -21.99 -19.62 16.03
CA SER A 61 -23.07 -18.78 15.51
C SER A 61 -23.30 -18.96 14.01
N PHE A 62 -22.38 -19.62 13.30
CA PHE A 62 -22.53 -19.91 11.88
C PHE A 62 -23.55 -21.04 11.68
N SER A 63 -24.55 -20.78 10.83
CA SER A 63 -25.56 -21.77 10.47
C SER A 63 -25.58 -21.97 8.96
N GLY A 64 -25.61 -23.22 8.51
CA GLY A 64 -25.59 -23.59 7.10
C GLY A 64 -24.39 -24.46 6.69
N PRO A 65 -24.28 -24.77 5.39
CA PRO A 65 -23.12 -25.45 4.83
C PRO A 65 -21.88 -24.58 4.94
N GLU A 66 -20.71 -25.20 4.87
CA GLU A 66 -19.45 -24.47 4.82
C GLU A 66 -19.47 -23.40 3.73
N TRP A 67 -18.98 -22.22 4.09
CA TRP A 67 -19.00 -21.07 3.20
C TRP A 67 -17.60 -20.47 3.09
N MET A 68 -17.18 -20.16 1.87
CA MET A 68 -15.84 -19.65 1.58
C MET A 68 -15.92 -18.19 1.19
N GLY A 69 -15.12 -17.36 1.85
CA GLY A 69 -14.93 -15.97 1.45
C GLY A 69 -13.45 -15.58 1.42
N PHE A 70 -13.19 -14.50 0.70
CA PHE A 70 -11.87 -13.91 0.57
C PHE A 70 -11.83 -12.60 1.35
N LYS A 71 -10.73 -12.34 2.04
CA LYS A 71 -10.41 -11.04 2.64
C LYS A 71 -9.24 -10.45 1.89
N LEU A 72 -9.42 -9.27 1.32
CA LEU A 72 -8.41 -8.51 0.62
C LEU A 72 -8.14 -7.21 1.36
N CYS A 73 -6.88 -6.95 1.68
CA CYS A 73 -6.44 -5.71 2.26
C CYS A 73 -5.64 -4.95 1.21
N TYR A 74 -6.16 -3.80 0.79
CA TYR A 74 -5.51 -2.91 -0.16
C TYR A 74 -4.79 -1.78 0.57
N LEU A 75 -3.62 -1.41 0.05
CA LEU A 75 -2.94 -0.15 0.34
C LEU A 75 -3.09 0.76 -0.87
N VAL A 76 -3.65 1.93 -0.65
CA VAL A 76 -3.74 2.99 -1.66
C VAL A 76 -2.71 4.06 -1.30
N SER A 77 -1.75 4.31 -2.20
CA SER A 77 -0.63 5.21 -1.92
C SER A 77 -0.02 5.80 -3.20
N SER A 78 0.95 6.70 -3.02
CA SER A 78 1.68 7.31 -4.13
C SER A 78 2.95 6.54 -4.53
N ASP A 79 3.40 5.61 -3.69
CA ASP A 79 4.66 4.87 -3.87
C ASP A 79 4.64 3.91 -5.06
N THR A 80 3.45 3.63 -5.60
CA THR A 80 3.19 2.74 -6.74
C THR A 80 3.05 3.50 -8.05
N VAL A 81 3.05 4.84 -8.01
CA VAL A 81 2.79 5.71 -9.17
C VAL A 81 4.04 5.89 -10.04
N LEU A 82 5.22 5.61 -9.51
CA LEU A 82 6.50 5.67 -10.23
C LEU A 82 6.98 4.33 -10.77
N GLN A 83 6.10 3.35 -11.01
CA GLN A 83 6.46 2.18 -11.82
C GLN A 83 6.59 2.52 -13.32
N VAL A 84 7.05 3.72 -13.64
CA VAL A 84 7.47 4.12 -14.99
C VAL A 84 8.88 3.58 -15.19
N PRO A 85 9.21 2.95 -16.32
CA PRO A 85 10.55 2.46 -16.59
C PRO A 85 11.61 3.57 -16.42
N GLU A 86 12.73 3.25 -15.75
CA GLU A 86 13.86 4.16 -15.49
C GLU A 86 14.38 4.86 -16.75
N GLU A 87 14.14 4.27 -17.93
CA GLU A 87 14.58 4.76 -19.24
C GLU A 87 13.80 5.99 -19.75
N GLU A 88 12.63 6.29 -19.18
CA GLU A 88 11.78 7.43 -19.60
C GLU A 88 11.76 8.61 -18.59
N GLN A 89 12.33 8.44 -17.40
CA GLN A 89 12.40 9.50 -16.39
C GLN A 89 13.83 10.02 -16.22
N ASP A 90 14.07 11.25 -16.68
CA ASP A 90 15.33 11.98 -16.50
C ASP A 90 15.53 12.46 -15.05
N PHE A 91 15.10 11.70 -14.03
CA PHE A 91 15.28 12.08 -12.61
C PHE A 91 16.59 11.55 -12.05
N THR A 92 17.30 12.41 -11.33
CA THR A 92 18.29 11.92 -10.37
C THR A 92 17.59 11.22 -9.21
N THR A 93 18.27 10.28 -8.53
CA THR A 93 17.74 9.62 -7.32
C THR A 93 17.29 10.62 -6.24
N GLU A 94 17.96 11.78 -6.16
CA GLU A 94 17.57 12.85 -5.22
C GLU A 94 16.24 13.51 -5.62
N GLU A 95 16.06 13.77 -6.92
CA GLU A 95 14.83 14.35 -7.47
C GLU A 95 13.65 13.39 -7.30
N GLU A 96 13.86 12.10 -7.54
CA GLU A 96 12.84 11.06 -7.33
C GLU A 96 12.41 11.00 -5.85
N THR A 97 13.38 10.98 -4.93
CA THR A 97 13.08 10.99 -3.49
C THR A 97 12.31 12.25 -3.07
N ALA A 98 12.73 13.41 -3.57
CA ALA A 98 12.07 14.69 -3.29
C ALA A 98 10.67 14.76 -3.91
N PHE A 99 10.48 14.17 -5.09
CA PHE A 99 9.19 14.03 -5.77
C PHE A 99 8.24 13.18 -4.95
N LEU A 100 8.63 11.94 -4.62
CA LEU A 100 7.81 11.01 -3.85
C LEU A 100 7.46 11.58 -2.48
N SER A 101 8.42 12.21 -1.79
CA SER A 101 8.14 12.87 -0.50
C SER A 101 7.10 13.98 -0.64
N ARG A 102 7.15 14.76 -1.71
CA ARG A 102 6.17 15.84 -1.96
C ARG A 102 4.83 15.29 -2.39
N LEU A 103 4.79 14.27 -3.23
CA LEU A 103 3.56 13.60 -3.65
C LEU A 103 2.85 12.97 -2.45
N ASN A 104 3.58 12.26 -1.59
CA ASN A 104 3.08 11.70 -0.32
C ASN A 104 2.53 12.75 0.65
N SER A 105 2.98 14.02 0.55
CA SER A 105 2.42 15.11 1.37
C SER A 105 1.02 15.56 0.91
N TYR A 106 0.64 15.26 -0.33
CA TYR A 106 -0.68 15.59 -0.88
C TYR A 106 -1.61 14.38 -1.01
N LEU A 107 -1.05 13.17 -1.14
CA LEU A 107 -1.79 11.91 -1.18
C LEU A 107 -1.39 11.06 0.03
N MET A 108 -2.13 11.22 1.13
CA MET A 108 -1.91 10.40 2.33
C MET A 108 -2.34 8.96 2.05
N ALA A 109 -1.46 8.00 2.31
CA ALA A 109 -1.77 6.59 2.13
C ALA A 109 -2.89 6.13 3.08
N TRP A 110 -3.70 5.19 2.63
CA TRP A 110 -4.73 4.55 3.46
C TRP A 110 -4.97 3.10 3.05
N THR A 111 -5.65 2.36 3.93
CA THR A 111 -6.00 0.97 3.69
C THR A 111 -7.50 0.80 3.45
N GLU A 112 -7.84 -0.21 2.66
CA GLU A 112 -9.21 -0.64 2.39
C GLU A 112 -9.29 -2.15 2.58
N VAL A 113 -10.38 -2.64 3.18
CA VAL A 113 -10.60 -4.08 3.38
C VAL A 113 -11.86 -4.47 2.65
N ILE A 114 -11.73 -5.44 1.74
CA ILE A 114 -12.82 -5.96 0.92
C ILE A 114 -13.01 -7.43 1.25
N TYR A 115 -14.26 -7.85 1.40
CA TYR A 115 -14.62 -9.25 1.52
C TYR A 115 -15.35 -9.69 0.26
N LEU A 116 -14.96 -10.81 -0.34
CA LEU A 116 -15.64 -11.41 -1.49
C LEU A 116 -16.20 -12.79 -1.15
N ASP A 117 -17.28 -13.17 -1.82
CA ASP A 117 -17.77 -14.56 -1.87
C ASP A 117 -17.03 -15.38 -2.95
N ASP A 118 -17.43 -16.64 -3.12
CA ASP A 118 -16.87 -17.55 -4.12
C ASP A 118 -17.29 -17.22 -5.58
N GLN A 119 -18.31 -16.38 -5.76
CA GLN A 119 -18.71 -15.82 -7.05
C GLN A 119 -18.12 -14.43 -7.34
N LEU A 120 -17.20 -13.94 -6.49
CA LEU A 120 -16.52 -12.63 -6.58
C LEU A 120 -17.42 -11.42 -6.32
N ASN A 121 -18.58 -11.60 -5.70
CA ASN A 121 -19.39 -10.47 -5.23
C ASN A 121 -18.88 -9.98 -3.88
N VAL A 122 -18.99 -8.68 -3.64
CA VAL A 122 -18.65 -8.10 -2.35
C VAL A 122 -19.67 -8.53 -1.29
N VAL A 123 -19.15 -9.00 -0.16
CA VAL A 123 -19.94 -9.48 0.98
C VAL A 123 -20.34 -8.28 1.82
N GLU A 124 -21.57 -7.82 1.62
CA GLU A 124 -22.19 -6.74 2.41
C GLU A 124 -23.26 -7.27 3.38
N ASP A 125 -23.55 -8.56 3.31
CA ASP A 125 -24.64 -9.15 4.07
C ASP A 125 -24.34 -9.14 5.59
N PRO A 126 -25.36 -8.88 6.43
CA PRO A 126 -25.17 -8.74 7.87
C PRO A 126 -24.93 -10.08 8.57
N THR A 127 -24.94 -11.21 7.86
CA THR A 127 -24.76 -12.55 8.45
C THR A 127 -23.28 -12.96 8.38
N ASN A 128 -22.66 -12.90 7.20
CA ASN A 128 -21.30 -13.36 6.97
C ASN A 128 -20.25 -12.28 7.25
N LEU A 129 -20.51 -11.02 6.91
CA LEU A 129 -19.54 -9.94 7.07
C LEU A 129 -19.06 -9.78 8.53
N PRO A 130 -19.93 -9.84 9.57
CA PRO A 130 -19.46 -9.82 10.96
C PRO A 130 -18.59 -11.02 11.31
N LEU A 131 -18.86 -12.20 10.73
CA LEU A 131 -18.07 -13.41 10.98
C LEU A 131 -16.70 -13.32 10.31
N LEU A 132 -16.62 -12.80 9.08
CA LEU A 132 -15.36 -12.64 8.34
C LEU A 132 -14.45 -11.55 8.94
N SER A 133 -15.05 -10.49 9.50
CA SER A 133 -14.32 -9.36 10.07
C SER A 133 -13.74 -9.63 11.46
N LYS A 134 -14.10 -10.73 12.13
CA LYS A 134 -13.51 -11.11 13.42
C LYS A 134 -11.98 -11.26 13.33
N PRO A 135 -11.24 -10.83 14.38
CA PRO A 135 -9.80 -11.05 14.45
C PRO A 135 -9.48 -12.55 14.47
N TYR A 136 -8.24 -12.90 14.15
CA TYR A 136 -7.78 -14.28 14.20
C TYR A 136 -7.75 -14.79 15.66
N ASN A 137 -8.34 -15.95 15.94
CA ASN A 137 -8.46 -16.50 17.30
C ASN A 137 -8.05 -17.98 17.39
N THR A 138 -6.91 -18.27 18.01
CA THR A 138 -6.45 -19.65 18.28
C THR A 138 -6.83 -20.17 19.67
N SER A 139 -7.34 -19.30 20.54
CA SER A 139 -7.59 -19.61 21.95
C SER A 139 -8.96 -20.27 22.17
N GLY A 140 -9.84 -20.25 21.17
CA GLY A 140 -11.19 -20.83 21.23
C GLY A 140 -12.22 -19.90 21.88
N GLY A 141 -13.29 -20.50 22.42
CA GLY A 141 -14.43 -19.78 23.00
C GLY A 141 -15.68 -19.88 22.12
N ASP A 142 -16.14 -18.73 21.60
CA ASP A 142 -17.29 -18.65 20.68
C ASP A 142 -16.94 -19.09 19.26
N TYR A 143 -15.67 -18.93 18.88
CA TYR A 143 -15.11 -19.36 17.60
C TYR A 143 -13.64 -19.77 17.75
N LEU A 144 -13.15 -20.57 16.81
CA LEU A 144 -11.78 -21.06 16.76
C LEU A 144 -11.27 -21.02 15.31
N ASP A 145 -10.14 -20.38 15.12
CA ASP A 145 -9.45 -20.31 13.84
C ASP A 145 -8.30 -21.31 13.77
N LYS A 146 -8.21 -22.02 12.65
CA LYS A 146 -7.10 -22.93 12.32
C LYS A 146 -6.50 -22.54 10.98
N ASN A 147 -5.18 -22.39 10.95
CA ASN A 147 -4.44 -22.13 9.73
C ASN A 147 -4.50 -23.35 8.78
N LEU A 148 -4.79 -23.10 7.51
CA LEU A 148 -4.94 -24.10 6.44
C LEU A 148 -3.66 -24.35 5.62
N GLY A 149 -2.55 -23.68 5.91
CA GLY A 149 -1.32 -23.74 5.13
C GLY A 149 -0.77 -25.15 4.94
N ASN A 150 -0.95 -26.00 5.96
CA ASN A 150 -0.58 -27.43 5.94
C ASN A 150 -1.78 -28.36 5.64
N LYS A 151 -2.99 -27.83 5.46
CA LYS A 151 -4.25 -28.56 5.25
C LYS A 151 -4.95 -28.08 3.97
N ARG A 152 -4.21 -28.03 2.87
CA ARG A 152 -4.67 -27.50 1.58
C ARG A 152 -5.80 -28.31 0.97
N GLU A 153 -5.95 -29.58 1.34
CA GLU A 153 -7.04 -30.46 0.89
C GLU A 153 -8.42 -29.87 1.23
N ALA A 154 -8.57 -29.28 2.42
CA ALA A 154 -9.81 -28.63 2.80
C ALA A 154 -10.13 -27.43 1.88
N LEU A 155 -9.11 -26.66 1.48
CA LEU A 155 -9.28 -25.55 0.54
C LEU A 155 -9.66 -26.06 -0.87
N PHE A 156 -9.03 -27.13 -1.33
CA PHE A 156 -9.29 -27.68 -2.67
C PHE A 156 -10.62 -28.44 -2.78
N LYS A 157 -11.36 -28.65 -1.68
CA LYS A 157 -12.78 -29.02 -1.73
C LYS A 157 -13.68 -27.87 -2.23
N PHE A 158 -13.23 -26.61 -2.12
CA PHE A 158 -13.99 -25.42 -2.56
C PHE A 158 -13.50 -24.83 -3.88
N ILE A 159 -12.20 -24.92 -4.15
CA ILE A 159 -11.60 -24.38 -5.38
C ILE A 159 -10.88 -25.51 -6.09
N ASP A 160 -11.23 -25.73 -7.36
CA ASP A 160 -10.48 -26.65 -8.21
C ASP A 160 -9.00 -26.22 -8.25
N LYS A 161 -8.12 -27.17 -7.95
CA LYS A 161 -6.67 -26.96 -7.93
C LYS A 161 -6.14 -26.45 -9.27
N ASP A 162 -6.73 -26.90 -10.38
CA ASP A 162 -6.30 -26.52 -11.72
C ASP A 162 -6.74 -25.09 -12.07
N LEU A 163 -7.82 -24.60 -11.44
CA LEU A 163 -8.34 -23.23 -11.61
C LEU A 163 -7.84 -22.27 -10.54
N PHE A 164 -7.17 -22.75 -9.49
CA PHE A 164 -6.79 -21.94 -8.33
C PHE A 164 -6.00 -20.68 -8.71
N LYS A 165 -5.04 -20.80 -9.62
CA LYS A 165 -4.22 -19.67 -10.09
C LYS A 165 -5.07 -18.62 -10.81
N GLU A 166 -5.92 -19.06 -11.73
CA GLU A 166 -6.83 -18.18 -12.47
C GLU A 166 -7.79 -17.47 -11.53
N ARG A 167 -8.36 -18.20 -10.56
CA ARG A 167 -9.23 -17.64 -9.52
C ARG A 167 -8.54 -16.55 -8.71
N CYS A 168 -7.27 -16.74 -8.31
CA CYS A 168 -6.52 -15.68 -7.63
C CYS A 168 -6.36 -14.41 -8.47
N TYR A 169 -6.14 -14.53 -9.78
CA TYR A 169 -6.09 -13.36 -10.66
C TYR A 169 -7.44 -12.67 -10.76
N SER A 170 -8.53 -13.41 -11.00
CA SER A 170 -9.87 -12.85 -11.08
C SER A 170 -10.28 -12.16 -9.78
N ILE A 171 -9.98 -12.76 -8.62
CA ILE A 171 -10.23 -12.15 -7.31
C ILE A 171 -9.54 -10.79 -7.19
N ARG A 172 -8.27 -10.70 -7.58
CA ARG A 172 -7.51 -9.44 -7.56
C ARG A 172 -8.12 -8.42 -8.52
N GLU A 173 -8.34 -8.80 -9.77
CA GLU A 173 -8.81 -7.87 -10.82
C GLU A 173 -10.19 -7.31 -10.50
N GLU A 174 -11.13 -8.16 -10.11
CA GLU A 174 -12.51 -7.74 -9.84
C GLU A 174 -12.62 -6.91 -8.56
N SER A 175 -11.90 -7.27 -7.49
CA SER A 175 -11.90 -6.45 -6.26
C SER A 175 -11.21 -5.11 -6.43
N GLU A 176 -10.11 -5.03 -7.18
CA GLU A 176 -9.45 -3.75 -7.47
C GLU A 176 -10.36 -2.86 -8.33
N ARG A 177 -11.02 -3.44 -9.35
CA ARG A 177 -12.00 -2.71 -10.17
C ARG A 177 -13.14 -2.17 -9.31
N TRP A 178 -13.76 -3.03 -8.50
CA TRP A 178 -14.83 -2.63 -7.59
C TRP A 178 -14.37 -1.50 -6.65
N LEU A 179 -13.17 -1.60 -6.09
CA LEU A 179 -12.62 -0.58 -5.19
C LEU A 179 -12.53 0.80 -5.85
N ARG A 180 -12.02 0.85 -7.10
CA ARG A 180 -11.85 2.09 -7.86
C ARG A 180 -13.18 2.77 -8.18
N GLU A 181 -14.23 1.98 -8.34
CA GLU A 181 -15.58 2.45 -8.66
C GLU A 181 -16.35 2.96 -7.44
N GLN A 182 -15.84 2.74 -6.22
CA GLN A 182 -16.54 3.15 -5.00
C GLN A 182 -16.65 4.67 -4.86
N PRO A 183 -17.84 5.22 -4.54
CA PRO A 183 -18.01 6.65 -4.33
C PRO A 183 -17.08 7.22 -3.27
N ASN A 184 -16.86 6.49 -2.17
CA ASN A 184 -15.95 6.91 -1.10
C ASN A 184 -14.49 7.00 -1.57
N PHE A 185 -14.06 6.05 -2.40
CA PHE A 185 -12.72 6.04 -3.00
C PHE A 185 -12.55 7.25 -3.92
N ILE A 186 -13.48 7.45 -4.86
CA ILE A 186 -13.49 8.56 -5.82
C ILE A 186 -13.50 9.91 -5.08
N ASN A 187 -14.36 10.06 -4.08
CA ASN A 187 -14.47 11.29 -3.29
C ASN A 187 -13.17 11.61 -2.53
N LYS A 188 -12.51 10.58 -1.98
CA LYS A 188 -11.24 10.74 -1.26
C LYS A 188 -10.13 11.21 -2.19
N ILE A 189 -10.03 10.63 -3.39
CA ILE A 189 -9.08 11.08 -4.42
C ILE A 189 -9.37 12.49 -4.90
N ASN A 190 -10.64 12.82 -5.17
CA ASN A 190 -11.04 14.16 -5.57
C ASN A 190 -10.67 15.21 -4.49
N ASN A 191 -10.83 14.87 -3.21
CA ASN A 191 -10.45 15.74 -2.11
C ASN A 191 -8.93 15.96 -2.03
N PHE A 192 -8.12 14.90 -2.11
CA PHE A 192 -6.66 15.03 -2.15
C PHE A 192 -6.19 15.85 -3.36
N SER A 193 -6.69 15.52 -4.55
CA SER A 193 -6.38 16.22 -5.80
C SER A 193 -6.73 17.70 -5.72
N ARG A 194 -7.96 18.04 -5.30
CA ARG A 194 -8.41 19.43 -5.21
C ARG A 194 -7.51 20.25 -4.28
N ASN A 195 -7.23 19.73 -3.09
CA ASN A 195 -6.40 20.43 -2.11
C ASN A 195 -4.95 20.57 -2.60
N GLY A 196 -4.37 19.50 -3.17
CA GLY A 196 -3.03 19.52 -3.75
C GLY A 196 -2.91 20.51 -4.91
N LYS A 197 -3.83 20.48 -5.88
CA LYS A 197 -3.85 21.39 -7.03
C LYS A 197 -3.89 22.86 -6.61
N ILE A 198 -4.68 23.22 -5.58
CA ILE A 198 -4.75 24.59 -5.07
C ILE A 198 -3.39 25.03 -4.49
N ASP A 199 -2.77 24.22 -3.64
CA ASP A 199 -1.51 24.57 -3.00
C ASP A 199 -0.35 24.63 -4.01
N ILE A 200 -0.23 23.62 -4.87
CA ILE A 200 0.82 23.54 -5.89
C ILE A 200 0.70 24.71 -6.88
N SER A 201 -0.53 25.08 -7.29
CA SER A 201 -0.74 26.23 -8.16
C SER A 201 -0.23 27.54 -7.55
N LYS A 202 -0.42 27.75 -6.24
CA LYS A 202 0.13 28.90 -5.52
C LYS A 202 1.66 28.86 -5.50
N ARG A 203 2.26 27.67 -5.32
CA ARG A 203 3.72 27.49 -5.38
C ARG A 203 4.28 27.81 -6.76
N ILE A 204 3.68 27.30 -7.84
CA ILE A 204 4.10 27.58 -9.22
C ILE A 204 4.03 29.08 -9.52
N LYS A 205 2.97 29.78 -9.11
CA LYS A 205 2.86 31.24 -9.26
C LYS A 205 4.02 31.98 -8.60
N ARG A 206 4.41 31.58 -7.37
CA ARG A 206 5.56 32.15 -6.65
C ARG A 206 6.88 31.88 -7.37
N LEU A 207 7.09 30.66 -7.88
CA LEU A 207 8.30 30.29 -8.64
C LEU A 207 8.43 31.10 -9.93
N ARG A 208 7.34 31.24 -10.70
CA ARG A 208 7.31 32.06 -11.92
C ARG A 208 7.62 33.54 -11.63
N GLN A 209 7.13 34.08 -10.51
CA GLN A 209 7.46 35.45 -10.12
C GLN A 209 8.95 35.60 -9.76
N ARG A 210 9.55 34.64 -9.06
CA ARG A 210 11.00 34.62 -8.76
C ARG A 210 11.85 34.54 -10.04
N GLN A 211 11.37 33.83 -11.06
CA GLN A 211 12.07 33.64 -12.33
C GLN A 211 12.32 34.96 -13.07
N LYS A 212 11.43 35.96 -12.95
CA LYS A 212 11.52 37.25 -13.68
C LYS A 212 12.84 37.98 -13.46
N ASN A 213 13.35 37.96 -12.23
CA ASN A 213 14.56 38.69 -11.83
C ASN A 213 15.75 37.74 -11.57
N ALA A 214 15.64 36.47 -11.94
CA ALA A 214 16.65 35.46 -11.68
C ALA A 214 17.75 35.44 -12.76
N SER A 215 18.97 35.07 -12.37
CA SER A 215 20.05 34.75 -13.31
C SER A 215 19.70 33.49 -14.13
N ARG A 216 20.38 33.28 -15.27
CA ARG A 216 20.12 32.13 -16.16
C ARG A 216 20.20 30.78 -15.44
N LYS A 217 21.19 30.59 -14.56
CA LYS A 217 21.36 29.36 -13.77
C LYS A 217 20.14 29.11 -12.86
N ILE A 218 19.73 30.12 -12.12
CA ILE A 218 18.58 30.04 -11.20
C ILE A 218 17.28 29.80 -11.99
N LYS A 219 17.15 30.36 -13.20
CA LYS A 219 15.97 30.11 -14.05
C LYS A 219 15.82 28.62 -14.40
N LEU A 220 16.90 27.93 -14.76
CA LEU A 220 16.88 26.49 -15.06
C LEU A 220 16.46 25.66 -13.85
N GLU A 221 16.99 25.97 -12.66
CA GLU A 221 16.62 25.30 -11.41
C GLU A 221 15.12 25.52 -11.07
N LEU A 222 14.60 26.74 -11.28
CA LEU A 222 13.19 27.06 -11.08
C LEU A 222 12.28 26.38 -12.11
N GLU A 223 12.70 26.29 -13.36
CA GLU A 223 11.98 25.56 -14.42
C GLU A 223 11.86 24.09 -14.07
N ARG A 224 12.95 23.48 -13.58
CA ARG A 224 12.95 22.11 -13.08
C ARG A 224 11.99 21.93 -11.90
N GLU A 225 11.99 22.84 -10.92
CA GLU A 225 11.05 22.78 -9.80
C GLU A 225 9.59 22.94 -10.24
N ILE A 226 9.31 23.81 -11.22
CA ILE A 226 7.98 23.97 -11.81
C ILE A 226 7.55 22.68 -12.52
N TYR A 227 8.45 22.06 -13.29
CA TYR A 227 8.20 20.77 -13.95
C TYR A 227 7.79 19.70 -12.93
N MET A 228 8.56 19.53 -11.84
CA MET A 228 8.22 18.58 -10.77
C MET A 228 6.83 18.83 -10.17
N ASN A 229 6.50 20.09 -9.94
CA ASN A 229 5.21 20.46 -9.37
C ASN A 229 4.05 20.19 -10.34
N ASN A 230 4.24 20.38 -11.65
CA ASN A 230 3.24 20.01 -12.65
C ASN A 230 3.06 18.49 -12.71
N LEU A 231 4.14 17.72 -12.66
CA LEU A 231 4.05 16.26 -12.65
C LEU A 231 3.25 15.75 -11.45
N ILE A 232 3.42 16.34 -10.26
CA ILE A 232 2.59 16.00 -9.08
C ILE A 232 1.10 16.23 -9.36
N ILE A 233 0.75 17.33 -10.03
CA ILE A 233 -0.65 17.63 -10.41
C ILE A 233 -1.21 16.55 -11.35
N GLU A 234 -0.40 16.02 -12.26
CA GLU A 234 -0.80 15.00 -13.22
C GLU A 234 -1.03 13.62 -12.57
N VAL A 235 -0.23 13.30 -11.55
CA VAL A 235 -0.22 11.97 -10.96
C VAL A 235 -1.04 11.84 -9.67
N ILE A 236 -1.37 12.94 -8.99
CA ILE A 236 -2.14 12.92 -7.73
C ILE A 236 -3.54 12.29 -7.87
N GLU A 237 -4.11 12.31 -9.08
CA GLU A 237 -5.43 11.72 -9.39
C GLU A 237 -5.34 10.22 -9.72
N LYS A 238 -4.13 9.69 -9.84
CA LYS A 238 -3.86 8.31 -10.21
C LYS A 238 -3.09 7.64 -9.07
N PRO A 239 -3.72 7.44 -7.90
CA PRO A 239 -3.07 6.67 -6.84
C PRO A 239 -2.76 5.27 -7.38
N GLY A 240 -1.63 4.70 -6.97
CA GLY A 240 -1.47 3.29 -7.20
C GLY A 240 -2.11 2.50 -6.07
N ILE A 241 -2.64 1.34 -6.44
CA ILE A 241 -3.35 0.43 -5.55
C ILE A 241 -2.53 -0.84 -5.49
N ARG A 242 -2.24 -1.30 -4.27
CA ARG A 242 -1.52 -2.55 -4.05
C ARG A 242 -2.36 -3.46 -3.17
N LEU A 243 -2.55 -4.70 -3.60
CA LEU A 243 -3.01 -5.76 -2.73
C LEU A 243 -1.90 -6.08 -1.72
N ASP A 244 -2.10 -5.69 -0.47
CA ASP A 244 -1.12 -5.78 0.61
C ASP A 244 -1.20 -7.15 1.31
N SER A 245 -2.42 -7.65 1.52
CA SER A 245 -2.64 -9.04 1.89
C SER A 245 -3.93 -9.59 1.29
N ILE A 246 -3.95 -10.89 1.07
CA ILE A 246 -5.11 -11.66 0.63
C ILE A 246 -5.21 -12.93 1.44
N GLY A 247 -6.42 -13.33 1.80
CA GLY A 247 -6.59 -14.67 2.34
C GLY A 247 -7.99 -15.20 2.20
N VAL A 248 -8.10 -16.51 2.37
CA VAL A 248 -9.37 -17.22 2.36
C VAL A 248 -9.80 -17.55 3.78
N ILE A 249 -11.07 -17.37 4.07
CA ILE A 249 -11.71 -17.74 5.33
C ILE A 249 -12.85 -18.69 4.98
N ILE A 250 -12.76 -19.92 5.47
CA ILE A 250 -13.84 -20.90 5.39
C ILE A 250 -14.61 -20.85 6.71
N LEU A 251 -15.85 -20.41 6.66
CA LEU A 251 -16.79 -20.44 7.78
C LEU A 251 -17.41 -21.83 7.89
N SER A 252 -17.43 -22.38 9.09
CA SER A 252 -18.07 -23.67 9.38
C SER A 252 -18.58 -23.71 10.82
N SER A 253 -19.60 -24.53 11.06
CA SER A 253 -20.06 -24.89 12.41
C SER A 253 -19.25 -26.07 12.99
N GLN A 254 -18.59 -26.85 12.12
CA GLN A 254 -17.84 -28.05 12.48
C GLN A 254 -16.32 -27.86 12.41
N GLY A 255 -15.60 -28.81 13.00
CA GLY A 255 -14.15 -28.81 12.97
C GLY A 255 -13.62 -29.24 11.60
N ILE A 256 -12.46 -28.71 11.20
CA ILE A 256 -11.82 -29.08 9.93
C ILE A 256 -11.59 -30.59 9.74
N GLN A 257 -11.33 -31.34 10.81
CA GLN A 257 -11.07 -32.78 10.70
C GLN A 257 -12.36 -33.53 10.32
N GLU A 258 -13.47 -33.15 10.94
CA GLU A 258 -14.80 -33.70 10.66
C GLU A 258 -15.19 -33.44 9.20
N PHE A 259 -14.92 -32.23 8.69
CA PHE A 259 -15.17 -31.88 7.29
C PHE A 259 -14.29 -32.60 6.28
N ILE A 260 -13.03 -32.89 6.62
CA ILE A 260 -12.14 -33.62 5.69
C ILE A 260 -12.59 -35.08 5.57
N GLU A 261 -13.01 -35.68 6.68
CA GLU A 261 -13.42 -37.09 6.79
C GLU A 261 -14.83 -37.37 6.24
N SER A 262 -15.69 -36.35 6.13
CA SER A 262 -16.97 -36.41 5.41
C SER A 262 -16.81 -36.33 3.89
#